data_AF-A0A924V1F7-F1
#
_entry.id   AF-A0A924V1F7-F1
#
_cell.length_a   1.000
_cell.length_b   1.000
_cell.length_c   1.000
_cell.angle_alpha   90.00
_cell.angle_beta   90.00
_cell.angle_gamma   90.00
#
_symmetry.space_group_name_H-M   'P 1'
#
loop_
_entity.id
_entity.type
_entity.pdbx_description
1 polymer ?
#
loop_
_entity_poly.entity_id
_entity_poly.type
_entity_poly.pdbx_seq_one_letter_code
_entity_poly.pdbx_strand_id
1 'polypeptide(L)'
;MRDIGSSTRQILFRNQVLLLFFVIFPLFLLLFITSHLNQTALFDFDRQLIWQIHQFANPRYDQLAMNLSYLGGMPTAMIVVLLLVGHSAYIKSKNIFFIIISVVGSTSLSWLLKVIVDRPRPMLWPRLVPDYGASFPSGHSVYAAAFAGIFIILYWQTKWRFAVSCFAFAWLLLMGLSRVYLGVHYP
;
A
#
# COMPACT_ATOMS: atom_id res chain seq x y z
N MET A 1 -16.34 31.04 34.59
CA MET A 1 -16.33 30.75 33.14
C MET A 1 -15.24 29.72 32.88
N ARG A 2 -15.58 28.48 32.49
CA ARG A 2 -14.56 27.46 32.15
C ARG A 2 -13.93 27.84 30.83
N ASP A 3 -12.61 27.84 30.78
CA ASP A 3 -11.81 28.18 29.61
C ASP A 3 -11.91 27.06 28.57
N ILE A 4 -12.89 27.16 27.66
CA ILE A 4 -13.16 26.19 26.60
C ILE A 4 -12.04 26.17 25.55
N GLY A 5 -11.25 27.25 25.47
CA GLY A 5 -10.17 27.43 24.49
C GLY A 5 -8.93 26.56 24.76
N SER A 6 -8.53 26.42 26.04
CA SER A 6 -7.37 25.61 26.42
C SER A 6 -7.61 24.11 26.25
N SER A 7 -8.80 23.62 26.60
CA SER A 7 -9.23 22.22 26.36
C SER A 7 -9.19 21.84 24.88
N THR A 8 -9.72 22.70 24.01
CA THR A 8 -9.78 22.43 22.56
C THR A 8 -8.38 22.40 21.94
N ARG A 9 -7.49 23.33 22.32
CA ARG A 9 -6.08 23.32 21.87
C ARG A 9 -5.34 22.08 22.34
N GLN A 10 -5.55 21.62 23.58
CA GLN A 10 -4.94 20.41 24.10
C GLN A 10 -5.37 19.15 23.33
N ILE A 11 -6.66 19.04 22.99
CA ILE A 11 -7.17 17.92 22.18
C ILE A 11 -6.58 17.94 20.77
N LEU A 12 -6.52 19.12 20.13
CA LEU A 12 -5.94 19.25 18.79
C LEU A 12 -4.45 18.91 18.78
N PHE A 13 -3.69 19.42 19.75
CA PHE A 13 -2.27 19.11 19.89
C PHE A 13 -2.03 17.60 20.13
N ARG A 14 -2.79 16.99 21.05
CA ARG A 14 -2.73 15.54 21.30
C ARG A 14 -3.01 14.74 20.04
N ASN A 15 -4.05 15.10 19.28
CA ASN A 15 -4.41 14.40 18.06
C ASN A 15 -3.32 14.55 16.98
N GLN A 16 -2.69 15.73 16.85
CA GLN A 16 -1.57 15.93 15.93
C GLN A 16 -0.34 15.10 16.31
N VAL A 17 0.00 15.07 17.61
CA VAL A 17 1.11 14.24 18.11
C VAL A 17 0.85 12.76 17.85
N LEU A 18 -0.38 12.27 18.09
CA LEU A 18 -0.76 10.90 17.78
C LEU A 18 -0.67 10.61 16.28
N LEU A 19 -1.14 11.51 15.42
CA LEU A 19 -1.08 11.35 13.97
C LEU A 19 0.37 11.29 13.48
N LEU A 20 1.23 12.18 13.97
CA LEU A 20 2.65 12.17 13.69
C LEU A 20 3.32 10.89 14.20
N PHE A 21 2.97 10.43 15.40
CA PHE A 21 3.46 9.15 15.91
C PHE A 21 3.05 7.99 15.01
N PHE A 22 1.78 7.86 14.62
CA PHE A 22 1.31 6.78 13.74
C PHE A 22 1.84 6.84 12.30
N VAL A 23 2.45 7.95 11.89
CA VAL A 23 3.14 8.07 10.59
C VAL A 23 4.64 7.84 10.74
N ILE A 24 5.27 8.54 11.68
CA ILE A 24 6.73 8.56 11.87
C ILE A 24 7.20 7.27 12.54
N PHE A 25 6.46 6.74 13.53
CA PHE A 25 6.87 5.52 14.23
C PHE A 25 6.93 4.30 13.31
N PRO A 26 5.92 3.99 12.46
CA PRO A 26 6.04 2.88 11.53
C PRO A 26 7.16 3.08 10.50
N LEU A 27 7.37 4.31 10.01
CA LEU A 27 8.47 4.62 9.10
C LEU A 27 9.84 4.45 9.76
N PHE A 28 9.99 4.96 10.99
CA PHE A 28 11.20 4.81 11.78
C PHE A 28 11.47 3.34 12.10
N LEU A 29 10.45 2.62 12.57
CA LEU A 29 10.54 1.20 12.89
C LEU A 29 10.93 0.40 11.64
N LEU A 30 10.33 0.70 10.50
CA LEU A 30 10.67 0.08 9.22
C LEU A 30 12.13 0.35 8.85
N LEU A 31 12.59 1.61 8.89
CA LEU A 31 13.97 1.98 8.57
C LEU A 31 14.97 1.35 9.56
N PHE A 32 14.63 1.34 10.84
CA PHE A 32 15.42 0.72 11.91
C PHE A 32 15.57 -0.79 11.67
N ILE A 33 14.46 -1.48 11.40
CA ILE A 33 14.44 -2.89 11.05
C ILE A 33 15.31 -3.13 9.80
N THR A 34 15.10 -2.38 8.71
CA THR A 34 15.90 -2.58 7.49
C THR A 34 17.39 -2.30 7.65
N SER A 35 17.77 -1.41 8.59
CA SER A 35 19.18 -1.05 8.84
C SER A 35 19.89 -1.97 9.83
N HIS A 36 19.15 -2.64 10.72
CA HIS A 36 19.72 -3.48 11.79
C HIS A 36 19.53 -4.98 11.57
N LEU A 37 18.75 -5.39 10.56
CA LEU A 37 18.61 -6.80 10.21
C LEU A 37 19.85 -7.31 9.49
N ASN A 38 20.33 -8.48 9.92
CA ASN A 38 21.34 -9.23 9.18
C ASN A 38 20.77 -9.63 7.82
N GLN A 39 21.16 -8.88 6.79
CA GLN A 39 20.52 -8.95 5.49
C GLN A 39 20.51 -10.36 4.92
N THR A 40 21.56 -11.15 5.16
CA THR A 40 21.71 -12.53 4.66
C THR A 40 20.64 -13.48 5.18
N ALA A 41 20.40 -13.54 6.49
CA ALA A 41 19.44 -14.46 7.08
C ALA A 41 17.98 -14.17 6.66
N LEU A 42 17.61 -12.90 6.51
CA LEU A 42 16.29 -12.54 5.97
C LEU A 42 16.16 -12.88 4.49
N PHE A 43 17.20 -12.64 3.70
CA PHE A 43 17.19 -13.03 2.30
C PHE A 43 17.02 -14.54 2.13
N ASP A 44 17.55 -15.36 3.04
CA ASP A 44 17.37 -16.81 2.99
C ASP A 44 15.94 -17.22 3.33
N PHE A 45 15.35 -16.67 4.40
CA PHE A 45 13.96 -16.92 4.76
C PHE A 45 12.99 -16.50 3.65
N ASP A 46 13.13 -15.26 3.14
CA ASP A 46 12.26 -14.74 2.09
C ASP A 46 12.38 -15.56 0.81
N ARG A 47 13.59 -16.00 0.45
CA ARG A 47 13.81 -16.88 -0.71
C ARG A 47 13.15 -18.24 -0.51
N GLN A 48 13.28 -18.85 0.66
CA GLN A 48 12.67 -20.14 0.96
C GLN A 48 11.14 -20.06 0.84
N LEU A 49 10.53 -19.01 1.41
CA LEU A 49 9.09 -18.80 1.34
C LEU A 49 8.60 -18.59 -0.10
N ILE A 50 9.32 -17.79 -0.89
CA ILE A 50 9.01 -17.58 -2.32
C ILE A 50 9.11 -18.91 -3.09
N TRP A 51 10.11 -19.73 -2.83
CA TRP A 51 10.25 -21.06 -3.43
C TRP A 51 9.09 -21.99 -3.08
N GLN A 52 8.66 -22.02 -1.82
CA GLN A 52 7.51 -22.81 -1.38
C GLN A 52 6.22 -22.39 -2.11
N ILE A 53 6.02 -21.08 -2.29
CA ILE A 53 4.87 -20.56 -3.05
C ILE A 53 4.96 -20.98 -4.52
N HIS A 54 6.15 -20.93 -5.10
CA HIS A 54 6.36 -21.32 -6.50
C HIS A 54 6.14 -22.81 -6.78
N GLN A 55 6.17 -23.69 -5.77
CA GLN A 55 5.83 -25.10 -5.95
C GLN A 55 4.38 -25.31 -6.43
N PHE A 56 3.50 -24.33 -6.21
CA PHE A 56 2.12 -24.35 -6.69
C PHE A 56 1.97 -23.74 -8.10
N ALA A 57 3.06 -23.32 -8.73
CA ALA A 57 3.02 -22.61 -10.00
C ALA A 57 2.38 -23.45 -11.11
N ASN A 58 1.39 -22.88 -11.78
CA ASN A 58 0.75 -23.47 -12.94
C ASN A 58 0.09 -22.38 -13.81
N PRO A 59 -0.22 -22.67 -15.08
CA PRO A 59 -0.72 -21.66 -16.01
C PRO A 59 -1.97 -20.91 -15.54
N ARG A 60 -2.85 -21.54 -14.75
CA ARG A 60 -4.07 -20.89 -14.25
C ARG A 60 -3.76 -19.87 -13.15
N TYR A 61 -2.90 -20.23 -12.20
CA TYR A 61 -2.49 -19.32 -11.14
C TYR A 61 -1.55 -18.22 -11.65
N ASP A 62 -0.72 -18.51 -12.64
CA ASP A 62 0.06 -17.50 -13.35
C ASP A 62 -0.84 -16.45 -13.99
N GLN A 63 -1.85 -16.88 -14.75
CA GLN A 63 -2.80 -15.96 -15.37
C GLN A 63 -3.58 -15.14 -14.35
N LEU A 64 -4.03 -15.77 -13.25
CA LEU A 64 -4.70 -15.06 -12.17
C LEU A 64 -3.80 -13.98 -11.56
N ALA A 65 -2.55 -14.33 -11.25
CA ALA A 65 -1.60 -13.40 -10.66
C ALA A 65 -1.23 -12.26 -11.63
N MET A 66 -1.10 -12.55 -12.93
CA MET A 66 -0.89 -11.53 -13.97
C MET A 66 -2.11 -10.60 -14.10
N ASN A 67 -3.33 -11.15 -14.10
CA ASN A 67 -4.56 -10.34 -14.14
C ASN A 67 -4.66 -9.41 -12.92
N LEU A 68 -4.35 -9.93 -11.72
CA LEU A 68 -4.25 -9.12 -10.51
C LEU A 68 -3.18 -8.05 -10.65
N SER A 69 -2.02 -8.36 -11.25
CA SER A 69 -0.99 -7.35 -11.53
C SER A 69 -1.49 -6.24 -12.45
N TYR A 70 -2.24 -6.56 -13.51
CA TYR A 70 -2.80 -5.53 -14.39
C TYR A 70 -3.85 -4.67 -13.68
N LEU A 71 -4.72 -5.28 -12.87
CA LEU A 71 -5.75 -4.57 -12.10
C LEU A 71 -5.18 -3.71 -10.96
N GLY A 72 -4.14 -4.19 -10.28
CA GLY A 72 -3.46 -3.47 -9.19
C GLY A 72 -2.33 -2.56 -9.65
N GLY A 73 -2.09 -2.48 -10.96
CA GLY A 73 -1.00 -1.72 -11.56
C GLY A 73 -1.28 -0.23 -11.69
N MET A 74 -0.22 0.53 -11.99
CA MET A 74 -0.29 1.99 -12.15
C MET A 74 -1.35 2.46 -13.17
N PRO A 75 -1.50 1.85 -14.37
CA PRO A 75 -2.50 2.32 -15.33
C PRO A 75 -3.92 2.26 -14.77
N THR A 76 -4.29 1.13 -14.14
CA THR A 76 -5.60 0.96 -13.51
C THR A 76 -5.78 1.92 -12.33
N ALA A 77 -4.73 2.09 -11.50
CA ALA A 77 -4.76 3.05 -10.40
C ALA A 77 -5.02 4.48 -10.90
N MET A 78 -4.38 4.91 -11.99
CA MET A 78 -4.61 6.23 -12.59
C MET A 78 -6.05 6.41 -13.06
N ILE A 79 -6.63 5.41 -13.73
CA ILE A 79 -8.04 5.45 -14.17
C ILE A 79 -8.96 5.59 -12.95
N VAL A 80 -8.78 4.76 -11.92
CA VAL A 80 -9.59 4.81 -10.70
C VAL A 80 -9.50 6.18 -10.02
N VAL A 81 -8.29 6.76 -9.94
CA VAL A 81 -8.08 8.08 -9.36
C VAL A 81 -8.81 9.16 -10.15
N LEU A 82 -8.69 9.15 -11.48
CA LEU A 82 -9.37 10.12 -12.34
C LEU A 82 -10.88 10.04 -12.17
N LEU A 83 -11.44 8.83 -12.08
CA LEU A 83 -12.87 8.62 -11.82
C LEU A 83 -13.28 9.14 -10.45
N LEU A 84 -12.52 8.83 -9.39
CA LEU A 84 -12.81 9.27 -8.03
C LEU A 84 -12.74 10.79 -7.88
N VAL A 85 -11.71 11.41 -8.47
CA VAL A 85 -11.52 12.86 -8.47
C VAL A 85 -12.60 13.54 -9.31
N GLY A 86 -12.87 13.04 -10.53
CA GLY A 86 -13.90 13.58 -11.41
C GLY A 86 -15.29 13.49 -10.81
N HIS A 87 -15.65 12.35 -10.23
CA HIS A 87 -16.91 12.18 -9.51
C HIS A 87 -16.98 13.13 -8.30
N SER A 88 -15.91 13.22 -7.49
CA SER A 88 -15.85 14.13 -6.34
C SER A 88 -15.98 15.59 -6.75
N ALA A 89 -15.38 16.00 -7.87
CA ALA A 89 -15.52 17.34 -8.42
C ALA A 89 -16.95 17.61 -8.89
N TYR A 90 -17.57 16.66 -9.61
CA TYR A 90 -18.94 16.75 -10.10
C TYR A 90 -19.95 16.98 -8.97
N ILE A 91 -19.86 16.20 -7.88
CA ILE A 91 -20.74 16.34 -6.72
C ILE A 91 -20.28 17.43 -5.73
N LYS A 92 -19.21 18.17 -6.05
CA LYS A 92 -18.59 19.19 -5.18
C LYS A 92 -18.23 18.67 -3.77
N SER A 93 -17.76 17.42 -3.71
CA SER A 93 -17.37 16.77 -2.46
C SER A 93 -16.10 17.40 -1.88
N LYS A 94 -16.11 17.62 -0.56
CA LYS A 94 -14.93 18.07 0.20
C LYS A 94 -13.82 17.00 0.28
N ASN A 95 -14.13 15.75 -0.09
CA ASN A 95 -13.19 14.63 -0.02
C ASN A 95 -12.17 14.61 -1.18
N ILE A 96 -12.32 15.47 -2.18
CA ILE A 96 -11.41 15.52 -3.35
C ILE A 96 -9.94 15.69 -2.93
N PHE A 97 -9.67 16.60 -1.99
CA PHE A 97 -8.32 16.84 -1.48
C PHE A 97 -7.76 15.61 -0.76
N PHE A 98 -8.59 14.93 0.03
CA PHE A 98 -8.21 13.71 0.73
C PHE A 98 -7.83 12.58 -0.25
N ILE A 99 -8.58 12.41 -1.34
CA ILE A 99 -8.28 11.41 -2.38
C ILE A 99 -6.93 11.73 -3.05
N ILE A 100 -6.74 12.99 -3.47
CA ILE A 100 -5.51 13.42 -4.16
C ILE A 100 -4.30 13.24 -3.24
N ILE A 101 -4.36 13.74 -2.00
CA ILE A 101 -3.21 13.67 -1.08
C ILE A 101 -2.89 12.23 -0.68
N SER A 102 -3.90 11.36 -0.57
CA SER A 102 -3.68 9.95 -0.24
C SER A 102 -2.91 9.23 -1.34
N VAL A 103 -3.26 9.44 -2.60
CA VAL A 103 -2.59 8.76 -3.72
C VAL A 103 -1.26 9.40 -4.06
N VAL A 104 -1.20 10.73 -4.16
CA VAL A 104 0.05 11.43 -4.44
C VAL A 104 1.05 11.23 -3.29
N GLY A 105 0.59 11.35 -2.04
CA GLY A 105 1.43 11.16 -0.86
C GLY A 105 1.98 9.74 -0.76
N SER A 106 1.13 8.71 -0.91
CA SER A 106 1.58 7.31 -0.86
C SER A 106 2.53 6.96 -2.01
N THR A 107 2.27 7.46 -3.22
CA THR A 107 3.12 7.21 -4.39
C THR A 107 4.48 7.89 -4.25
N SER A 108 4.51 9.16 -3.86
CA SER A 108 5.75 9.91 -3.65
C SER A 108 6.59 9.30 -2.52
N LEU A 109 5.96 8.93 -1.40
CA LEU A 109 6.64 8.25 -0.31
C LEU A 109 7.18 6.89 -0.75
N SER A 110 6.42 6.13 -1.55
CA SER A 110 6.89 4.86 -2.10
C SER A 110 8.12 5.03 -2.98
N TRP A 111 8.19 6.07 -3.83
CA TRP A 111 9.35 6.33 -4.66
C TRP A 111 10.55 6.79 -3.84
N LEU A 112 10.35 7.63 -2.83
CA LEU A 112 11.40 8.04 -1.92
C LEU A 112 12.00 6.83 -1.19
N LEU A 113 11.17 5.93 -0.67
CA LEU A 113 11.61 4.71 0.00
C LEU A 113 12.34 3.76 -0.95
N LYS A 114 11.96 3.70 -2.23
CA LYS A 114 12.70 2.91 -3.25
C LYS A 114 14.14 3.38 -3.39
N VAL A 115 14.38 4.69 -3.38
CA VAL A 115 15.72 5.27 -3.50
C VAL A 115 16.52 5.09 -2.22
N ILE A 116 15.88 5.23 -1.05
CA ILE A 116 16.57 5.12 0.24
C ILE A 116 16.96 3.68 0.56
N VAL A 117 16.07 2.72 0.33
CA VAL A 117 16.27 1.31 0.71
C VAL A 117 16.99 0.53 -0.39
N ASP A 118 16.78 0.89 -1.66
CA ASP A 118 17.40 0.30 -2.85
C ASP A 118 17.50 -1.24 -2.84
N ARG A 119 16.44 -1.90 -2.34
CA ARG A 119 16.44 -3.35 -2.19
C ARG A 119 16.40 -4.02 -3.58
N PRO A 120 17.33 -4.93 -3.92
CA PRO A 120 17.29 -5.66 -5.18
C PRO A 120 16.04 -6.55 -5.26
N ARG A 121 15.52 -6.80 -6.46
CA ARG A 121 14.37 -7.69 -6.65
C ARG A 121 14.78 -9.17 -6.56
N PRO A 122 13.85 -10.07 -6.20
CA PRO A 122 14.10 -11.49 -6.35
C PRO A 122 14.37 -11.82 -7.83
N MET A 123 15.39 -12.63 -8.10
CA MET A 123 15.76 -13.10 -9.46
C MET A 123 15.85 -14.62 -9.47
N LEU A 124 14.76 -15.28 -9.08
CA LEU A 124 14.71 -16.74 -8.95
C LEU A 124 14.24 -17.44 -10.23
N TRP A 125 13.42 -16.78 -11.06
CA TRP A 125 12.88 -17.30 -12.32
C TRP A 125 12.60 -16.17 -13.33
N PRO A 126 12.37 -16.50 -14.63
CA PRO A 126 12.01 -15.50 -15.64
C PRO A 126 10.75 -14.72 -15.27
N ARG A 127 10.80 -13.40 -15.42
CA ARG A 127 9.68 -12.52 -15.05
C ARG A 127 8.50 -12.70 -16.01
N LEU A 128 7.32 -12.90 -15.44
CA LEU A 128 6.06 -13.00 -16.19
C LEU A 128 5.44 -11.62 -16.47
N VAL A 129 5.82 -10.59 -15.70
CA VAL A 129 5.32 -9.22 -15.86
C VAL A 129 6.48 -8.22 -15.80
N PRO A 130 6.40 -7.08 -16.52
CA PRO A 130 7.37 -6.01 -16.39
C PRO A 130 7.28 -5.38 -14.99
N ASP A 131 8.43 -4.99 -14.45
CA ASP A 131 8.52 -4.23 -13.21
C ASP A 131 9.57 -3.11 -13.33
N TYR A 132 9.46 -2.11 -12.46
CA TYR A 132 10.30 -0.90 -12.50
C TYR A 132 10.80 -0.51 -11.11
N GLY A 133 12.04 -0.04 -11.04
CA GLY A 133 12.70 0.42 -9.80
C GLY A 133 12.96 -0.70 -8.77
N ALA A 134 13.39 -0.31 -7.58
CA ALA A 134 13.74 -1.22 -6.48
C ALA A 134 12.56 -2.08 -5.99
N SER A 135 12.87 -3.19 -5.31
CA SER A 135 11.89 -4.14 -4.77
C SER A 135 11.04 -3.54 -3.64
N PHE A 136 11.64 -2.73 -2.77
CA PHE A 136 10.95 -2.19 -1.59
C PHE A 136 10.59 -0.70 -1.75
N PRO A 137 9.37 -0.27 -1.39
CA PRO A 137 8.18 -1.08 -1.21
C PRO A 137 7.56 -1.49 -2.57
N SER A 138 6.59 -2.39 -2.55
CA SER A 138 5.83 -2.75 -3.75
C SER A 138 4.81 -1.66 -4.11
N GLY A 139 4.91 -1.12 -5.33
CA GLY A 139 3.97 -0.10 -5.81
C GLY A 139 2.52 -0.59 -5.89
N HIS A 140 2.31 -1.84 -6.30
CA HIS A 140 0.98 -2.46 -6.38
C HIS A 140 0.34 -2.54 -4.98
N SER A 141 1.11 -2.99 -3.98
CA SER A 141 0.67 -3.07 -2.59
C SER A 141 0.41 -1.68 -2.01
N VAL A 142 1.22 -0.67 -2.37
CA VAL A 142 1.00 0.74 -1.99
C VAL A 142 -0.31 1.27 -2.56
N TYR A 143 -0.60 1.04 -3.85
CA TYR A 143 -1.87 1.44 -4.45
C TYR A 143 -3.06 0.74 -3.81
N ALA A 144 -2.96 -0.57 -3.56
CA ALA A 144 -4.00 -1.33 -2.88
C ALA A 144 -4.29 -0.78 -1.48
N ALA A 145 -3.25 -0.47 -0.69
CA ALA A 145 -3.39 0.11 0.64
C ALA A 145 -3.97 1.53 0.61
N ALA A 146 -3.53 2.38 -0.33
CA ALA A 146 -4.06 3.73 -0.50
C ALA A 146 -5.56 3.69 -0.84
N PHE A 147 -5.97 2.86 -1.80
CA PHE A 147 -7.37 2.71 -2.17
C PHE A 147 -8.19 2.09 -1.04
N ALA A 148 -7.66 1.09 -0.32
CA ALA A 148 -8.32 0.53 0.86
C ALA A 148 -8.64 1.62 1.89
N GLY A 149 -7.65 2.45 2.25
CA GLY A 149 -7.85 3.56 3.18
C GLY A 149 -8.88 4.58 2.67
N ILE A 150 -8.79 4.95 1.40
CA ILE A 150 -9.76 5.87 0.76
C ILE A 150 -11.17 5.30 0.86
N PHE A 151 -11.40 4.07 0.42
CA PHE A 151 -12.73 3.48 0.41
C PHE A 151 -13.29 3.25 1.81
N ILE A 152 -12.48 2.77 2.75
CA ILE A 152 -12.91 2.59 4.14
C ILE A 152 -13.40 3.92 4.71
N ILE A 153 -12.63 5.01 4.54
CA ILE A 153 -12.99 6.33 5.05
C ILE A 153 -14.24 6.87 4.37
N LEU A 154 -14.34 6.79 3.04
CA LEU A 154 -15.50 7.29 2.29
C LEU A 154 -16.80 6.58 2.66
N TYR A 155 -16.74 5.28 2.95
CA TYR A 155 -17.92 4.46 3.22
C TYR A 155 -18.18 4.20 4.71
N TRP A 156 -17.33 4.70 5.62
CA TRP A 156 -17.39 4.39 7.06
C TRP A 156 -18.74 4.72 7.70
N GLN A 157 -19.33 5.85 7.31
CA GLN A 157 -20.61 6.35 7.83
C GLN A 157 -21.83 5.81 7.07
N THR A 158 -21.61 4.84 6.17
CA THR A 158 -22.68 4.24 5.36
C THR A 158 -22.98 2.82 5.83
N LYS A 159 -24.13 2.27 5.40
CA LYS A 159 -24.49 0.86 5.64
C LYS A 159 -23.48 -0.14 5.05
N TRP A 160 -22.63 0.30 4.10
CA TRP A 160 -21.68 -0.55 3.38
C TRP A 160 -20.32 -0.67 4.06
N ARG A 161 -20.09 -0.01 5.21
CA ARG A 161 -18.77 0.07 5.89
C ARG A 161 -18.08 -1.29 6.04
N PHE A 162 -18.81 -2.33 6.44
CA PHE A 162 -18.25 -3.66 6.67
C PHE A 162 -17.92 -4.35 5.35
N ALA A 163 -18.86 -4.35 4.39
CA ALA A 163 -18.64 -4.95 3.08
C ALA A 163 -17.43 -4.33 2.36
N VAL A 164 -17.32 -3.00 2.37
CA VAL A 164 -16.20 -2.28 1.77
C VAL A 164 -14.89 -2.56 2.49
N SER A 165 -14.89 -2.59 3.84
CA SER A 165 -13.68 -2.91 4.61
C SER A 165 -13.20 -4.34 4.36
N CYS A 166 -14.11 -5.32 4.31
CA CYS A 166 -13.78 -6.70 4.00
C CYS A 166 -13.22 -6.83 2.58
N PHE A 167 -13.85 -6.19 1.60
CA PHE A 167 -13.36 -6.18 0.22
C PHE A 167 -11.98 -5.53 0.10
N ALA A 168 -11.79 -4.37 0.73
CA ALA A 168 -10.52 -3.65 0.74
C ALA A 168 -9.39 -4.48 1.37
N PHE A 169 -9.69 -5.17 2.47
CA PHE A 169 -8.73 -6.07 3.12
C PHE A 169 -8.38 -7.28 2.24
N ALA A 170 -9.40 -7.93 1.65
CA ALA A 170 -9.19 -9.04 0.72
C ALA A 170 -8.35 -8.61 -0.50
N TRP A 171 -8.63 -7.43 -1.05
CA TRP A 171 -7.87 -6.86 -2.16
C TRP A 171 -6.39 -6.64 -1.80
N LEU A 172 -6.12 -6.08 -0.62
CA LEU A 172 -4.76 -5.87 -0.13
C LEU A 172 -3.98 -7.18 -0.02
N LEU A 173 -4.60 -8.21 0.56
CA LEU A 173 -3.99 -9.54 0.69
C LEU A 173 -3.75 -10.19 -0.68
N LEU A 174 -4.74 -10.18 -1.56
CA LEU A 174 -4.62 -10.75 -2.90
C LEU A 174 -3.53 -10.07 -3.71
N MET A 175 -3.40 -8.75 -3.59
CA MET A 175 -2.33 -8.02 -4.25
C MET A 175 -0.96 -8.39 -3.70
N GLY A 176 -0.78 -8.42 -2.38
CA GLY A 176 0.47 -8.87 -1.76
C GLY A 176 0.87 -10.27 -2.23
N LEU A 177 -0.07 -11.21 -2.15
CA LEU A 177 0.15 -12.60 -2.58
C LEU A 177 0.51 -12.70 -4.07
N SER A 178 -0.20 -11.97 -4.95
CA SER A 178 0.13 -11.92 -6.39
C SER A 178 1.56 -11.47 -6.62
N ARG A 179 2.05 -10.46 -5.89
CA ARG A 179 3.42 -9.94 -6.06
C ARG A 179 4.50 -10.91 -5.60
N VAL A 180 4.26 -11.62 -4.50
CA VAL A 180 5.16 -12.65 -4.00
C VAL A 180 5.15 -13.87 -4.92
N TYR A 181 3.97 -14.32 -5.35
CA TYR A 181 3.80 -15.44 -6.27
C TYR A 181 4.51 -15.21 -7.61
N LEU A 182 4.41 -14.01 -8.18
CA LEU A 182 5.11 -13.65 -9.42
C LEU A 182 6.63 -13.51 -9.25
N GLY A 183 7.15 -13.57 -8.00
CA GLY A 183 8.59 -13.51 -7.71
C GLY A 183 9.21 -12.12 -7.88
N VAL A 184 8.38 -11.08 -7.88
CA VAL A 184 8.80 -9.69 -8.18
C VAL A 184 8.99 -8.85 -6.92
N HIS A 185 8.50 -9.33 -5.77
CA HIS A 185 8.68 -8.73 -4.46
C HIS A 185 8.87 -9.81 -3.39
N TYR A 186 9.57 -9.44 -2.31
CA TYR A 186 9.63 -10.26 -1.11
C TYR A 186 8.35 -10.10 -0.27
N PRO A 187 7.99 -11.10 0.56
CA PRO A 187 6.86 -11.07 1.48
C PRO A 187 6.87 -9.89 2.47
#